data_AF-A0A2T7UH76-F1
#
_entry.id   AF-A0A2T7UH76-F1
#
_cell.length_a   1.000
_cell.length_b   1.000
_cell.length_c   1.000
_cell.angle_alpha   90.00
_cell.angle_beta   90.00
_cell.angle_gamma   90.00
#
_symmetry.space_group_name_H-M   'P 1'
#
loop_
_entity.id
_entity.type
_entity.pdbx_description
1 polymer ?
#
loop_
_entity_poly.entity_id
_entity_poly.type
_entity_poly.pdbx_seq_one_letter_code
_entity_poly.pdbx_strand_id
1 'polypeptide(L)'
;MSETSFNAPAPTLLVGVDFGRAHFDADLQELGLLAESGGLKPVARLTCKRKAPDPALFVGSGKADEIKELALMHGAVEVLFDQALSPAQQRNLERHIGLPVNDRTLLILEIFGQRARSHEGKLQVELARQQYLSTRLVRRWSHLERQSGGIGMRGGPGETQIELDRRMINDSIKRIKERLVKVKRQRNTQRRQRDRRDTFNISLVGYTNAGKSTLFNALVKARAYAADQLFATLDTTTRQLYLGEAGRSVSLSDTVGFIRDLPHGLVEAFQATLQEATDADLLLHVVDAANPDWPEQMAEVQKVLTEIGAEDVPQLLVFNKLDALDAERYPVQLQDQYEMDGQPVPRVFLSAQSGKGLDLLRSALSDIVKTALPPTVSEAADPRDLTREYPGDLH
;
A
#
# COMPACT_ATOMS: atom_id res chain seq x y z
N MET A 1 4.87 -40.19 8.25
CA MET A 1 5.11 -39.92 6.82
C MET A 1 3.84 -39.39 6.20
N SER A 2 3.76 -38.07 6.07
CA SER A 2 3.03 -37.36 5.00
C SER A 2 3.48 -35.91 5.12
N GLU A 3 4.71 -35.70 4.66
CA GLU A 3 5.34 -34.40 4.50
C GLU A 3 4.62 -33.61 3.39
N THR A 4 4.55 -32.29 3.60
CA THR A 4 4.51 -31.26 2.55
C THR A 4 3.51 -31.42 1.41
N SER A 5 2.25 -31.06 1.67
CA SER A 5 1.42 -30.46 0.61
C SER A 5 1.90 -29.03 0.38
N PHE A 6 2.78 -28.83 -0.61
CA PHE A 6 3.00 -27.51 -1.18
C PHE A 6 1.63 -26.95 -1.59
N ASN A 7 1.21 -25.87 -0.96
CA ASN A 7 -0.08 -25.23 -1.19
C ASN A 7 -0.06 -24.66 -2.62
N ALA A 8 -0.60 -25.40 -3.58
CA ALA A 8 -0.74 -24.92 -4.95
C ALA A 8 -1.61 -23.64 -4.93
N PRO A 9 -1.27 -22.61 -5.71
CA PRO A 9 -2.01 -21.36 -5.68
C PRO A 9 -3.46 -21.61 -6.08
N ALA A 10 -4.39 -21.07 -5.27
CA ALA A 10 -5.82 -21.34 -5.39
C ALA A 10 -6.35 -20.83 -6.74
N PRO A 11 -6.96 -21.69 -7.59
CA PRO A 11 -7.59 -21.25 -8.83
C PRO A 11 -8.73 -20.26 -8.58
N THR A 12 -8.64 -19.04 -9.11
CA THR A 12 -9.60 -17.96 -8.83
C THR A 12 -10.18 -17.40 -10.12
N LEU A 13 -11.50 -17.21 -10.16
CA LEU A 13 -12.18 -16.48 -11.22
C LEU A 13 -12.24 -14.98 -10.87
N LEU A 14 -11.75 -14.13 -11.76
CA LEU A 14 -11.81 -12.67 -11.59
C LEU A 14 -13.09 -12.10 -12.21
N VAL A 15 -13.78 -11.23 -11.48
CA VAL A 15 -15.01 -10.58 -11.93
C VAL A 15 -14.93 -9.07 -11.76
N GLY A 16 -15.28 -8.32 -12.79
CA GLY A 16 -15.37 -6.87 -12.74
C GLY A 16 -16.67 -6.33 -13.34
N VAL A 17 -17.16 -5.22 -12.81
CA VAL A 17 -18.36 -4.55 -13.31
C VAL A 17 -18.01 -3.13 -13.77
N ASP A 18 -18.14 -2.90 -15.08
CA ASP A 18 -18.02 -1.58 -15.68
C ASP A 18 -19.30 -0.78 -15.44
N PHE A 19 -19.20 0.26 -14.59
CA PHE A 19 -20.28 1.20 -14.32
C PHE A 19 -20.35 2.38 -15.29
N GLY A 20 -19.59 2.35 -16.39
CA GLY A 20 -19.39 3.49 -17.28
C GLY A 20 -18.43 4.53 -16.70
N ARG A 21 -17.54 4.10 -15.80
CA ARG A 21 -16.43 4.97 -15.34
C ARG A 21 -15.46 5.16 -16.49
N ALA A 22 -14.85 6.34 -16.58
CA ALA A 22 -13.95 6.67 -17.69
C ALA A 22 -12.78 5.70 -17.84
N HIS A 23 -12.36 5.03 -16.76
CA HIS A 23 -11.11 4.27 -16.72
C HIS A 23 -11.24 2.90 -16.02
N PHE A 24 -12.26 2.13 -16.40
CA PHE A 24 -12.41 0.74 -15.94
C PHE A 24 -11.35 -0.16 -16.58
N ASP A 25 -10.61 -0.92 -15.76
CA ASP A 25 -9.67 -1.96 -16.23
C ASP A 25 -10.45 -3.14 -16.80
N ALA A 26 -10.75 -3.06 -18.10
CA ALA A 26 -11.54 -4.05 -18.82
C ALA A 26 -10.92 -5.44 -18.83
N ASP A 27 -9.60 -5.51 -18.69
CA ASP A 27 -8.84 -6.75 -18.68
C ASP A 27 -8.65 -7.30 -17.27
N LEU A 28 -8.97 -6.54 -16.21
CA LEU A 28 -8.69 -6.86 -14.81
C LEU A 28 -7.21 -7.22 -14.58
N GLN A 29 -6.30 -6.52 -15.27
CA GLN A 29 -4.86 -6.75 -15.14
C GLN A 29 -4.39 -6.45 -13.71
N GLU A 30 -4.84 -5.34 -13.13
CA GLU A 30 -4.47 -4.96 -11.78
C GLU A 30 -5.00 -5.96 -10.74
N LEU A 31 -6.26 -6.37 -10.87
CA LEU A 31 -6.84 -7.39 -9.98
C LEU A 31 -6.11 -8.74 -10.12
N GLY A 32 -5.69 -9.10 -11.35
CA GLY A 32 -4.87 -10.28 -11.58
C GLY A 32 -3.53 -10.22 -10.85
N LEU A 33 -2.82 -9.10 -10.95
CA LEU A 33 -1.57 -8.88 -10.23
C LEU A 33 -1.76 -8.89 -8.71
N LEU A 34 -2.90 -8.36 -8.21
CA LEU A 34 -3.25 -8.44 -6.79
C LEU A 34 -3.47 -9.89 -6.36
N ALA A 35 -4.25 -10.64 -7.14
CA ALA A 35 -4.56 -12.03 -6.86
C ALA A 35 -3.27 -12.86 -6.79
N GLU A 36 -2.38 -12.71 -7.78
CA GLU A 36 -1.06 -13.36 -7.79
C GLU A 36 -0.21 -12.95 -6.58
N SER A 37 -0.22 -11.66 -6.22
CA SER A 37 0.50 -11.15 -5.05
C SER A 37 -0.03 -11.71 -3.72
N GLY A 38 -1.30 -12.11 -3.68
CA GLY A 38 -1.96 -12.78 -2.56
C GLY A 38 -1.78 -14.31 -2.53
N GLY A 39 -1.14 -14.89 -3.55
CA GLY A 39 -0.96 -16.35 -3.68
C GLY A 39 -2.10 -17.08 -4.39
N LEU A 40 -2.97 -16.35 -5.08
CA LEU A 40 -4.04 -16.89 -5.92
C LEU A 40 -3.56 -17.07 -7.36
N LYS A 41 -4.25 -17.91 -8.13
CA LYS A 41 -3.99 -18.14 -9.55
C LYS A 41 -5.22 -17.76 -10.36
N PRO A 42 -5.23 -16.59 -11.03
CA PRO A 42 -6.29 -16.22 -11.95
C PRO A 42 -6.43 -17.25 -13.08
N VAL A 43 -7.55 -17.97 -13.15
CA VAL A 43 -7.80 -18.98 -14.20
C VAL A 43 -8.73 -18.50 -15.31
N ALA A 44 -9.54 -17.51 -15.01
CA ALA A 44 -10.44 -16.87 -15.96
C ALA A 44 -10.77 -15.45 -15.49
N ARG A 45 -11.24 -14.61 -16.41
CA ARG A 45 -11.66 -13.24 -16.15
C ARG A 45 -13.00 -12.99 -16.82
N LEU A 46 -13.90 -12.31 -16.12
CA LEU A 46 -15.21 -11.96 -16.64
C LEU A 46 -15.57 -10.52 -16.27
N THR A 47 -15.92 -9.74 -17.28
CA THR A 47 -16.41 -8.38 -17.09
C THR A 47 -17.84 -8.24 -17.57
N CYS A 48 -18.58 -7.33 -16.95
CA CYS A 48 -19.92 -6.99 -17.40
C CYS A 48 -20.19 -5.50 -17.28
N LYS A 49 -20.98 -4.95 -18.19
CA LYS A 49 -21.34 -3.54 -18.19
C LYS A 49 -22.71 -3.32 -17.57
N ARG A 50 -22.82 -2.39 -16.64
CA ARG A 50 -24.08 -2.02 -15.96
C ARG A 50 -24.10 -0.51 -15.68
N LYS A 51 -25.29 0.07 -15.52
CA LYS A 51 -25.41 1.47 -15.07
C LYS A 51 -25.25 1.63 -13.55
N ALA A 52 -25.65 0.60 -12.81
CA ALA A 52 -25.63 0.58 -11.35
C ALA A 52 -25.54 -0.87 -10.83
N PRO A 53 -24.98 -1.08 -9.62
CA PRO A 53 -24.92 -2.40 -9.01
C PRO A 53 -26.33 -2.92 -8.69
N ASP A 54 -26.53 -4.21 -8.88
CA ASP A 54 -27.74 -4.89 -8.42
C ASP A 54 -27.77 -4.93 -6.88
N PRO A 55 -28.88 -4.52 -6.22
CA PRO A 55 -28.95 -4.53 -4.75
C PRO A 55 -28.78 -5.92 -4.13
N ALA A 56 -29.19 -6.98 -4.84
CA ALA A 56 -29.17 -8.35 -4.33
C ALA A 56 -27.88 -9.08 -4.68
N LEU A 57 -27.42 -9.02 -5.93
CA LEU A 57 -26.31 -9.84 -6.43
C LEU A 57 -25.11 -9.02 -6.91
N PHE A 58 -25.14 -7.69 -6.82
CA PHE A 58 -24.17 -6.75 -7.43
C PHE A 58 -24.16 -6.79 -8.97
N VAL A 59 -24.18 -7.99 -9.55
CA VAL A 59 -24.49 -8.31 -10.95
C VAL A 59 -25.95 -8.76 -11.10
N GLY A 60 -26.42 -8.94 -12.34
CA GLY A 60 -27.74 -9.54 -12.59
C GLY A 60 -27.72 -11.07 -12.42
N SER A 61 -28.89 -11.67 -12.20
CA SER A 61 -29.02 -13.13 -12.02
C SER A 61 -28.40 -13.94 -13.17
N GLY A 62 -28.69 -13.58 -14.42
CA GLY A 62 -28.11 -14.28 -15.58
C GLY A 62 -26.58 -14.19 -15.64
N LYS A 63 -25.99 -13.06 -15.19
CA LYS A 63 -24.53 -12.96 -15.07
C LYS A 63 -23.98 -13.75 -13.89
N ALA A 64 -24.74 -13.87 -12.79
CA ALA A 64 -24.35 -14.72 -11.68
C ALA A 64 -24.37 -16.22 -12.06
N ASP A 65 -25.30 -16.64 -12.92
CA ASP A 65 -25.31 -17.98 -13.51
C ASP A 65 -24.10 -18.21 -14.41
N GLU A 66 -23.79 -17.25 -15.29
CA GLU A 66 -22.59 -17.30 -16.15
C GLU A 66 -21.29 -17.37 -15.35
N ILE A 67 -21.17 -16.59 -14.27
CA ILE A 67 -20.02 -16.65 -13.34
C ILE A 67 -19.88 -18.05 -12.75
N LYS A 68 -20.99 -18.66 -12.34
CA LYS A 68 -21.00 -20.00 -11.75
C LYS A 68 -20.55 -21.07 -12.76
N GLU A 69 -21.10 -21.03 -13.96
CA GLU A 69 -20.74 -21.96 -15.03
C GLU A 69 -19.26 -21.83 -15.41
N LEU A 70 -18.76 -20.60 -15.55
CA LEU A 70 -17.37 -20.33 -15.88
C LEU A 70 -16.42 -20.78 -14.75
N ALA A 71 -16.80 -20.53 -13.49
CA ALA A 71 -16.02 -20.98 -12.34
C ALA A 71 -15.90 -22.51 -12.30
N LEU A 72 -16.99 -23.24 -12.57
CA LEU A 72 -16.98 -24.71 -12.65
C LEU A 72 -16.13 -25.21 -13.84
N MET A 73 -16.26 -24.59 -15.01
CA MET A 73 -15.52 -24.96 -16.22
C MET A 73 -14.01 -24.83 -16.04
N HIS A 74 -13.55 -23.77 -15.38
CA HIS A 74 -12.14 -23.50 -15.14
C HIS A 74 -11.61 -24.08 -13.82
N GLY A 75 -12.45 -24.78 -13.04
CA GLY A 75 -12.06 -25.36 -11.76
C GLY A 75 -11.68 -24.33 -10.70
N ALA A 76 -12.30 -23.14 -10.74
CA ALA A 76 -12.09 -22.10 -9.75
C ALA A 76 -12.62 -22.54 -8.37
N VAL A 77 -11.83 -22.31 -7.32
CA VAL A 77 -12.19 -22.59 -5.93
C VAL A 77 -12.77 -21.37 -5.20
N GLU A 78 -12.62 -20.19 -5.79
CA GLU A 78 -13.21 -18.94 -5.31
C GLU A 78 -13.44 -17.95 -6.46
N VAL A 79 -14.34 -16.98 -6.22
CA VAL A 79 -14.63 -15.89 -7.13
C VAL A 79 -14.25 -14.57 -6.48
N LEU A 80 -13.44 -13.78 -7.19
CA LEU A 80 -12.91 -12.52 -6.71
C LEU A 80 -13.51 -11.35 -7.49
N PHE A 81 -14.21 -10.47 -6.80
CA PHE A 81 -14.78 -9.25 -7.35
C PHE A 81 -13.81 -8.06 -7.21
N ASP A 82 -13.60 -7.33 -8.29
CA ASP A 82 -12.77 -6.13 -8.31
C ASP A 82 -13.37 -5.00 -7.45
N GLN A 83 -14.70 -4.89 -7.38
CA GLN A 83 -15.37 -3.87 -6.59
C GLN A 83 -15.77 -4.38 -5.20
N ALA A 84 -15.81 -3.47 -4.23
CA ALA A 84 -16.28 -3.79 -2.88
C ALA A 84 -17.76 -4.20 -2.88
N LEU A 85 -18.06 -5.35 -2.27
CA LEU A 85 -19.41 -5.90 -2.20
C LEU A 85 -20.05 -5.56 -0.85
N SER A 86 -21.34 -5.23 -0.79
CA SER A 86 -22.00 -5.16 0.52
C SER A 86 -22.09 -6.55 1.19
N PRO A 87 -22.23 -6.64 2.52
CA PRO A 87 -22.44 -7.93 3.21
C PRO A 87 -23.70 -8.68 2.72
N ALA A 88 -24.70 -7.98 2.20
CA ALA A 88 -25.88 -8.62 1.62
C ALA A 88 -25.56 -9.23 0.25
N GLN A 89 -24.89 -8.47 -0.63
CA GLN A 89 -24.52 -8.90 -1.97
C GLN A 89 -23.58 -10.11 -1.94
N GLN A 90 -22.50 -10.04 -1.17
CA GLN A 90 -21.55 -11.16 -1.04
C GLN A 90 -22.28 -12.44 -0.59
N ARG A 91 -23.12 -12.36 0.44
CA ARG A 91 -23.88 -13.52 0.94
C ARG A 91 -24.84 -14.12 -0.09
N ASN A 92 -25.43 -13.29 -0.94
CA ASN A 92 -26.35 -13.77 -1.97
C ASN A 92 -25.58 -14.40 -3.12
N LEU A 93 -24.46 -13.79 -3.54
CA LEU A 93 -23.54 -14.33 -4.53
C LEU A 93 -22.97 -15.69 -4.10
N GLU A 94 -22.46 -15.81 -2.87
CA GLU A 94 -21.95 -17.08 -2.33
C GLU A 94 -23.01 -18.19 -2.37
N ARG A 95 -24.26 -17.88 -2.01
CA ARG A 95 -25.37 -18.86 -2.07
C ARG A 95 -25.71 -19.26 -3.49
N HIS A 96 -25.69 -18.30 -4.42
CA HIS A 96 -26.07 -18.51 -5.81
C HIS A 96 -25.01 -19.34 -6.54
N ILE A 97 -23.75 -18.93 -6.40
CA ILE A 97 -22.58 -19.52 -7.05
C ILE A 97 -22.19 -20.85 -6.38
N GLY A 98 -22.29 -20.93 -5.06
CA GLY A 98 -21.88 -22.12 -4.29
C GLY A 98 -20.37 -22.19 -4.02
N LEU A 99 -19.63 -21.11 -4.27
CA LEU A 99 -18.21 -20.94 -3.98
C LEU A 99 -18.01 -19.73 -3.04
N PRO A 100 -16.88 -19.66 -2.30
CA PRO A 100 -16.46 -18.45 -1.63
C PRO A 100 -16.39 -17.27 -2.62
N VAL A 101 -16.97 -16.13 -2.22
CA VAL A 101 -16.93 -14.91 -3.02
C VAL A 101 -16.24 -13.85 -2.17
N ASN A 102 -15.09 -13.38 -2.65
CA ASN A 102 -14.29 -12.37 -1.98
C ASN A 102 -14.26 -11.10 -2.83
N ASP A 103 -14.04 -9.94 -2.20
CA ASP A 103 -13.88 -8.68 -2.90
C ASP A 103 -12.43 -8.18 -2.80
N ARG A 104 -12.10 -7.18 -3.62
CA ARG A 104 -10.79 -6.51 -3.63
C ARG A 104 -10.36 -6.00 -2.25
N THR A 105 -11.31 -5.60 -1.41
CA THR A 105 -10.98 -5.13 -0.05
C THR A 105 -10.36 -6.24 0.80
N LEU A 106 -10.97 -7.43 0.79
CA LEU A 106 -10.44 -8.56 1.54
C LEU A 106 -9.08 -9.02 0.99
N LEU A 107 -8.94 -9.09 -0.34
CA LEU A 107 -7.69 -9.47 -0.98
C LEU A 107 -6.53 -8.56 -0.56
N ILE A 108 -6.76 -7.24 -0.59
CA ILE A 108 -5.72 -6.27 -0.19
C ILE A 108 -5.34 -6.48 1.29
N LEU A 109 -6.33 -6.71 2.17
CA LEU A 109 -6.07 -7.00 3.59
C LEU A 109 -5.26 -8.28 3.78
N GLU A 110 -5.52 -9.32 2.98
CA GLU A 110 -4.76 -10.58 3.03
C GLU A 110 -3.32 -10.41 2.55
N ILE A 111 -3.11 -9.69 1.43
CA ILE A 111 -1.77 -9.34 0.96
C ILE A 111 -1.02 -8.58 2.05
N PHE A 112 -1.65 -7.57 2.65
CA PHE A 112 -1.03 -6.84 3.76
C PHE A 112 -0.73 -7.71 4.98
N GLY A 113 -1.59 -8.68 5.28
CA GLY A 113 -1.34 -9.64 6.36
C GLY A 113 -0.08 -10.48 6.12
N GLN A 114 0.19 -10.83 4.86
CA GLN A 114 1.40 -11.56 4.45
C GLN A 114 2.64 -10.66 4.49
N ARG A 115 2.51 -9.35 4.25
CA ARG A 115 3.63 -8.40 4.14
C ARG A 115 3.99 -7.71 5.45
N ALA A 116 3.06 -7.59 6.39
CA ALA A 116 3.29 -6.93 7.67
C ALA A 116 4.31 -7.68 8.54
N ARG A 117 5.51 -7.11 8.72
CA ARG A 117 6.56 -7.67 9.58
C ARG A 117 6.61 -6.96 10.93
N SER A 118 6.44 -5.64 10.93
CA SER A 118 6.45 -4.83 12.14
C SER A 118 5.28 -5.17 13.07
N HIS A 119 5.47 -4.95 14.37
CA HIS A 119 4.41 -5.16 15.36
C HIS A 119 3.23 -4.19 15.14
N GLU A 120 3.53 -2.95 14.78
CA GLU A 120 2.52 -1.92 14.46
C GLU A 120 1.71 -2.31 13.22
N GLY A 121 2.39 -2.63 12.11
CA GLY A 121 1.74 -3.04 10.87
C GLY A 121 0.85 -4.27 11.05
N LYS A 122 1.31 -5.27 11.80
CA LYS A 122 0.50 -6.46 12.13
C LYS A 122 -0.78 -6.11 12.89
N LEU A 123 -0.71 -5.18 13.85
CA LEU A 123 -1.88 -4.73 14.60
C LEU A 123 -2.86 -3.93 13.73
N GLN A 124 -2.37 -3.10 12.83
CA GLN A 124 -3.21 -2.31 11.91
C GLN A 124 -3.94 -3.20 10.91
N VAL A 125 -3.24 -4.14 10.29
CA VAL A 125 -3.85 -5.09 9.36
C VAL A 125 -4.89 -5.96 10.08
N GLU A 126 -4.57 -6.46 11.28
CA GLU A 126 -5.52 -7.26 12.04
C GLU A 126 -6.75 -6.45 12.45
N LEU A 127 -6.58 -5.19 12.85
CA LEU A 127 -7.70 -4.29 13.14
C LEU A 127 -8.63 -4.15 11.93
N ALA A 128 -8.06 -3.81 10.78
CA ALA A 128 -8.82 -3.60 9.56
C ALA A 128 -9.53 -4.89 9.10
N ARG A 129 -8.85 -6.03 9.20
CA ARG A 129 -9.41 -7.36 8.91
C ARG A 129 -10.58 -7.71 9.84
N GLN A 130 -10.43 -7.49 11.15
CA GLN A 130 -11.50 -7.74 12.11
C GLN A 130 -12.70 -6.81 11.89
N GLN A 131 -12.47 -5.53 11.58
CA GLN A 131 -13.55 -4.60 11.24
C GLN A 131 -14.30 -5.05 9.98
N TYR A 132 -13.58 -5.43 8.92
CA TYR A 132 -14.18 -5.95 7.70
C TYR A 132 -15.04 -7.21 7.98
N LEU A 133 -14.46 -8.20 8.67
CA LEU A 133 -15.16 -9.45 9.00
C LEU A 133 -16.34 -9.21 9.96
N SER A 134 -16.25 -8.24 10.87
CA SER A 134 -17.31 -7.89 11.85
C SER A 134 -18.67 -7.66 11.19
N THR A 135 -18.67 -7.09 9.99
CA THR A 135 -19.88 -6.76 9.23
C THR A 135 -20.44 -7.95 8.44
N ARG A 136 -19.67 -9.05 8.30
CA ARG A 136 -19.94 -10.20 7.42
C ARG A 136 -20.08 -11.55 8.13
N LEU A 137 -19.90 -11.62 9.46
CA LEU A 137 -19.94 -12.88 10.24
C LEU A 137 -21.27 -13.61 10.28
N VAL A 138 -22.38 -12.95 9.94
CA VAL A 138 -23.75 -13.49 10.06
C VAL A 138 -23.95 -14.81 9.29
N ARG A 139 -23.02 -15.25 8.40
CA ARG A 139 -23.18 -16.52 7.66
C ARG A 139 -22.01 -17.48 7.50
N ARG A 140 -20.75 -17.21 7.91
CA ARG A 140 -19.75 -18.31 8.00
C ARG A 140 -20.27 -19.46 8.88
N TRP A 141 -21.16 -19.15 9.84
CA TRP A 141 -21.83 -20.12 10.71
C TRP A 141 -23.08 -20.82 10.13
N SER A 142 -23.73 -20.29 9.09
CA SER A 142 -24.97 -20.91 8.56
C SER A 142 -24.75 -22.29 7.92
N HIS A 143 -23.50 -22.63 7.60
CA HIS A 143 -23.10 -23.98 7.19
C HIS A 143 -22.81 -24.91 8.37
N LEU A 144 -22.26 -24.39 9.48
CA LEU A 144 -21.98 -25.15 10.71
C LEU A 144 -23.27 -25.54 11.45
N GLU A 145 -24.31 -24.69 11.47
CA GLU A 145 -25.61 -25.02 12.07
C GLU A 145 -26.33 -26.18 11.36
N ARG A 146 -26.10 -26.40 10.06
CA ARG A 146 -26.74 -27.50 9.31
C ARG A 146 -26.07 -28.85 9.55
N GLN A 147 -24.77 -28.89 9.83
CA GLN A 147 -24.07 -30.14 10.15
C GLN A 147 -24.28 -30.58 11.60
N SER A 148 -24.54 -29.65 12.52
CA SER A 148 -24.67 -29.96 13.96
C SER A 148 -26.11 -30.23 14.44
N GLY A 149 -27.08 -30.35 13.52
CA GLY A 149 -28.42 -30.87 13.84
C GLY A 149 -29.24 -30.01 14.80
N GLY A 150 -29.79 -28.88 14.32
CA GLY A 150 -31.11 -28.34 14.68
C GLY A 150 -31.45 -27.99 16.13
N ILE A 151 -30.62 -28.30 17.12
CA ILE A 151 -30.84 -27.93 18.52
C ILE A 151 -30.02 -26.66 18.76
N GLY A 152 -30.73 -25.54 18.90
CA GLY A 152 -30.14 -24.23 19.11
C GLY A 152 -29.04 -24.27 20.15
N MET A 153 -27.79 -24.13 19.70
CA MET A 153 -26.61 -24.06 20.54
C MET A 153 -26.62 -22.68 21.22
N ARG A 154 -27.43 -22.56 22.28
CA ARG A 154 -27.39 -21.44 23.22
C ARG A 154 -26.10 -21.57 24.02
N GLY A 155 -25.13 -20.69 23.77
CA GLY A 155 -23.86 -20.63 24.49
C GLY A 155 -23.96 -20.14 25.95
N GLY A 156 -25.17 -19.89 26.47
CA GLY A 156 -25.39 -19.27 27.78
C GLY A 156 -26.75 -18.57 27.87
N PRO A 157 -27.04 -17.80 28.95
CA PRO A 157 -28.38 -17.34 29.29
C PRO A 157 -28.91 -16.32 28.26
N GLY A 158 -29.67 -16.81 27.26
CA GLY A 158 -30.47 -15.98 26.35
C GLY A 158 -29.75 -15.36 25.13
N GLU A 159 -28.42 -15.28 25.12
CA GLU A 159 -27.66 -14.74 23.97
C GLU A 159 -27.51 -15.78 22.85
N THR A 160 -27.68 -15.33 21.60
CA THR A 160 -27.40 -16.16 20.42
C THR A 160 -25.89 -16.29 20.19
N GLN A 161 -25.44 -17.40 19.62
CA GLN A 161 -24.02 -17.62 19.31
C GLN A 161 -23.44 -16.48 18.43
N ILE A 162 -24.24 -15.98 17.48
CA ILE A 162 -23.87 -14.84 16.62
C ILE A 162 -23.61 -13.56 17.43
N GLU A 163 -24.40 -13.30 18.46
CA GLU A 163 -24.20 -12.14 19.35
C GLU A 163 -22.94 -12.29 20.19
N LEU A 164 -22.67 -13.50 20.70
CA LEU A 164 -21.43 -13.81 21.41
C LEU A 164 -20.20 -13.60 20.52
N ASP A 165 -20.22 -14.10 19.29
CA ASP A 165 -19.09 -13.95 18.36
C ASP A 165 -18.88 -12.50 17.92
N ARG A 166 -19.97 -11.78 17.66
CA ARG A 166 -19.92 -10.34 17.39
C ARG A 166 -19.34 -9.57 18.58
N ARG A 167 -19.72 -9.95 19.81
CA ARG A 167 -19.17 -9.37 21.03
C ARG A 167 -17.68 -9.67 21.18
N MET A 168 -17.25 -10.92 20.97
CA MET A 168 -15.84 -11.30 21.02
C MET A 168 -14.98 -10.54 20.01
N ILE A 169 -15.48 -10.33 18.79
CA ILE A 169 -14.79 -9.55 17.75
C ILE A 169 -14.73 -8.08 18.12
N ASN A 170 -15.82 -7.50 18.62
CA ASN A 170 -15.81 -6.12 19.11
C ASN A 170 -14.84 -5.91 20.27
N ASP A 171 -14.79 -6.85 21.22
CA ASP A 171 -13.84 -6.81 22.33
C ASP A 171 -12.40 -6.95 21.84
N SER A 172 -12.16 -7.78 20.83
CA SER A 172 -10.85 -7.88 20.17
C SER A 172 -10.46 -6.58 19.47
N ILE A 173 -11.36 -5.98 18.69
CA ILE A 173 -11.16 -4.67 18.04
C ILE A 173 -10.81 -3.61 19.09
N LYS A 174 -11.53 -3.56 20.22
CA LYS A 174 -11.25 -2.62 21.31
C LYS A 174 -9.84 -2.83 21.87
N ARG A 175 -9.46 -4.06 22.19
CA ARG A 175 -8.11 -4.39 22.69
C ARG A 175 -7.01 -4.02 21.71
N ILE A 176 -7.21 -4.25 20.41
CA ILE A 176 -6.23 -3.89 19.36
C ILE A 176 -6.09 -2.37 19.25
N LYS A 177 -7.21 -1.63 19.26
CA LYS A 177 -7.18 -0.15 19.27
C LYS A 177 -6.42 0.40 20.46
N GLU A 178 -6.64 -0.13 21.66
CA GLU A 178 -5.92 0.28 22.87
C GLU A 178 -4.40 0.02 22.77
N ARG A 179 -4.01 -1.11 22.15
CA ARG A 179 -2.59 -1.42 21.89
C ARG A 179 -1.98 -0.46 20.87
N LEU A 180 -2.71 -0.14 19.79
CA LEU A 180 -2.25 0.82 18.78
C LEU A 180 -2.02 2.21 19.37
N VAL A 181 -2.86 2.68 20.30
CA VAL A 181 -2.63 3.95 21.00
C VAL A 181 -1.30 3.95 21.76
N LYS A 182 -0.94 2.83 22.42
CA LYS A 182 0.35 2.71 23.12
C LYS A 182 1.53 2.74 22.16
N VAL A 183 1.43 2.02 21.03
CA VAL A 183 2.46 2.00 19.98
C VAL A 183 2.66 3.40 19.39
N LYS A 184 1.57 4.11 19.09
CA LYS A 184 1.60 5.50 18.58
C LYS A 184 2.32 6.45 19.54
N ARG A 185 2.08 6.33 20.86
CA ARG A 185 2.80 7.13 21.87
C ARG A 185 4.30 6.86 21.85
N GLN A 186 4.70 5.58 21.78
CA GLN A 186 6.11 5.20 21.71
C GLN A 186 6.80 5.76 20.45
N ARG A 187 6.11 5.69 19.30
CA ARG A 187 6.61 6.22 18.02
C ARG A 187 6.78 7.74 18.08
N ASN A 188 5.84 8.48 18.67
CA ASN A 188 5.94 9.94 18.84
C ASN A 188 7.14 10.33 19.71
N THR A 189 7.48 9.54 20.74
CA THR A 189 8.68 9.78 21.56
C THR A 189 9.96 9.57 20.76
N GLN A 190 10.04 8.49 19.96
CA GLN A 190 11.17 8.26 19.06
C GLN A 190 11.28 9.34 17.96
N ARG A 191 10.15 9.86 17.49
CA ARG A 191 10.10 10.97 16.53
C ARG A 191 10.69 12.24 17.13
N ARG A 192 10.25 12.66 18.32
CA ARG A 192 10.81 13.85 19.00
C ARG A 192 12.32 13.78 19.21
N GLN A 193 12.89 12.57 19.31
CA GLN A 193 14.34 12.38 19.39
C GLN A 193 15.04 12.54 18.03
N ARG A 194 14.34 12.25 16.92
CA ARG A 194 14.78 12.48 15.54
C ARG A 194 14.63 13.93 15.10
N ASP A 195 13.51 14.58 15.44
CA ASP A 195 13.27 16.00 15.14
C ASP A 195 14.35 16.90 15.76
N ARG A 196 14.94 16.49 16.89
CA ARG A 196 16.08 17.17 17.53
C ARG A 196 17.40 17.11 16.74
N ARG A 197 17.46 16.38 15.62
CA ARG A 197 18.69 16.18 14.83
C ARG A 197 18.72 16.98 13.51
N ASP A 198 17.82 17.94 13.30
CA ASP A 198 17.76 18.82 12.10
C ASP A 198 17.98 18.06 10.77
N THR A 199 17.42 16.85 10.67
CA THR A 199 17.63 15.99 9.50
C THR A 199 16.47 16.20 8.53
N PHE A 200 16.78 16.62 7.30
CA PHE A 200 15.80 16.76 6.23
C PHE A 200 15.20 15.39 5.88
N ASN A 201 13.88 15.27 5.91
CA ASN A 201 13.16 14.01 5.70
C ASN A 201 12.49 14.00 4.33
N ILE A 202 12.85 12.99 3.54
CA ILE A 202 12.34 12.77 2.19
C ILE A 202 11.56 11.46 2.18
N SER A 203 10.34 11.49 1.67
CA SER A 203 9.45 10.33 1.61
C SER A 203 9.12 9.95 0.17
N LEU A 204 9.32 8.68 -0.19
CA LEU A 204 8.96 8.14 -1.50
C LEU A 204 7.47 7.82 -1.51
N VAL A 205 6.72 8.45 -2.41
CA VAL A 205 5.28 8.20 -2.61
C VAL A 205 4.99 7.85 -4.07
N GLY A 206 3.83 7.25 -4.33
CA GLY A 206 3.43 6.89 -5.68
C GLY A 206 2.75 5.53 -5.77
N TYR A 207 2.30 5.20 -6.97
CA TYR A 207 1.52 4.00 -7.23
C TYR A 207 2.31 2.71 -6.94
N THR A 208 1.61 1.64 -6.60
CA THR A 208 2.19 0.30 -6.50
C THR A 208 2.86 -0.07 -7.83
N ASN A 209 3.99 -0.78 -7.76
CA ASN A 209 4.81 -1.11 -8.93
C ASN A 209 5.43 0.07 -9.71
N ALA A 210 5.32 1.33 -9.25
CA ALA A 210 6.06 2.46 -9.86
C ALA A 210 7.59 2.37 -9.71
N GLY A 211 8.08 1.42 -8.91
CA GLY A 211 9.50 1.20 -8.65
C GLY A 211 10.09 2.01 -7.49
N LYS A 212 9.24 2.44 -6.53
CA LYS A 212 9.67 3.13 -5.29
C LYS A 212 10.79 2.39 -4.55
N SER A 213 10.61 1.11 -4.25
CA SER A 213 11.60 0.32 -3.51
C SER A 213 12.86 0.05 -4.33
N THR A 214 12.74 -0.06 -5.66
CA THR A 214 13.90 -0.14 -6.56
C THR A 214 14.71 1.16 -6.53
N LEU A 215 14.03 2.31 -6.60
CA LEU A 215 14.66 3.63 -6.50
C LEU A 215 15.29 3.85 -5.12
N PHE A 216 14.61 3.45 -4.05
CA PHE A 216 15.13 3.48 -2.69
C PHE A 216 16.47 2.73 -2.61
N ASN A 217 16.49 1.47 -3.08
CA ASN A 217 17.70 0.65 -3.09
C ASN A 217 18.84 1.27 -3.89
N ALA A 218 18.53 1.83 -5.06
CA ALA A 218 19.51 2.48 -5.92
C ALA A 218 20.12 3.74 -5.25
N LEU A 219 19.31 4.50 -4.50
CA LEU A 219 19.76 5.70 -3.81
C LEU A 219 20.60 5.39 -2.56
N VAL A 220 20.16 4.46 -1.71
CA VAL A 220 20.84 4.17 -0.43
C VAL A 220 21.82 2.99 -0.49
N LYS A 221 22.03 2.40 -1.68
CA LYS A 221 22.81 1.16 -1.88
C LYS A 221 22.39 0.04 -0.91
N ALA A 222 21.09 -0.01 -0.59
CA ALA A 222 20.53 -0.97 0.34
C ALA A 222 20.00 -2.21 -0.38
N ARG A 223 19.90 -3.33 0.35
CA ARG A 223 19.19 -4.55 -0.07
C ARG A 223 17.77 -4.58 0.51
N ALA A 224 16.95 -3.55 0.29
CA ALA A 224 15.52 -3.67 0.57
C ALA A 224 14.88 -4.61 -0.47
N TYR A 225 13.81 -5.30 -0.10
CA TYR A 225 13.13 -6.21 -1.00
C TYR A 225 12.36 -5.41 -2.05
N ALA A 226 12.67 -5.62 -3.33
CA ALA A 226 11.92 -5.10 -4.47
C ALA A 226 11.48 -6.30 -5.33
N ALA A 227 10.21 -6.34 -5.68
CA ALA A 227 9.63 -7.36 -6.54
C ALA A 227 8.48 -6.75 -7.35
N ASP A 228 8.20 -7.31 -8.53
CA ASP A 228 7.07 -6.94 -9.39
C ASP A 228 5.75 -7.51 -8.83
N GLN A 229 5.50 -7.22 -7.55
CA GLN A 229 4.31 -7.61 -6.80
C GLN A 229 3.69 -6.35 -6.21
N LEU A 230 2.36 -6.27 -6.23
CA LEU A 230 1.65 -5.16 -5.60
C LEU A 230 1.85 -5.24 -4.09
N PHE A 231 2.02 -4.07 -3.45
CA PHE A 231 2.33 -3.95 -2.02
C PHE A 231 3.59 -4.71 -1.56
N ALA A 232 4.64 -4.74 -2.41
CA ALA A 232 5.95 -5.28 -2.04
C ALA A 232 6.51 -4.69 -0.72
N THR A 233 6.16 -3.44 -0.43
CA THR A 233 6.56 -2.70 0.79
C THR A 233 5.33 -2.23 1.55
N LEU A 234 5.21 -2.64 2.81
CA LEU A 234 4.16 -2.21 3.76
C LEU A 234 4.76 -1.49 4.97
N ASP A 235 5.84 -2.03 5.54
CA ASP A 235 6.54 -1.39 6.65
C ASP A 235 7.48 -0.30 6.13
N THR A 236 7.37 0.91 6.67
CA THR A 236 8.22 2.02 6.27
C THR A 236 9.69 1.73 6.60
N THR A 237 10.58 1.98 5.64
CA THR A 237 12.02 1.80 5.83
C THR A 237 12.74 3.11 5.65
N THR A 238 13.30 3.64 6.74
CA THR A 238 14.13 4.86 6.71
C THR A 238 15.61 4.52 6.68
N ARG A 239 16.36 5.20 5.82
CA ARG A 239 17.83 5.12 5.74
C ARG A 239 18.42 6.52 5.57
N GLN A 240 19.67 6.68 6.00
CA GLN A 240 20.42 7.90 5.76
C GLN A 240 21.00 7.88 4.34
N LEU A 241 20.81 8.97 3.62
CA LEU A 241 21.35 9.22 2.29
C LEU A 241 22.30 10.42 2.38
N TYR A 242 23.56 10.22 2.02
CA TYR A 242 24.51 11.32 1.92
C TYR A 242 24.40 12.02 0.57
N LEU A 243 24.15 13.33 0.58
CA LEU A 243 24.11 14.19 -0.60
C LEU A 243 25.42 14.96 -0.70
N GLY A 244 26.35 14.48 -1.51
CA GLY A 244 27.71 15.03 -1.61
C GLY A 244 27.74 16.50 -2.02
N GLU A 245 26.90 16.91 -2.97
CA GLU A 245 26.83 18.30 -3.43
C GLU A 245 26.25 19.24 -2.37
N ALA A 246 25.39 18.75 -1.47
CA ALA A 246 24.86 19.51 -0.34
C ALA A 246 25.72 19.37 0.94
N GLY A 247 26.73 18.50 0.94
CA GLY A 247 27.61 18.24 2.08
C GLY A 247 26.92 17.68 3.33
N ARG A 248 25.68 17.19 3.22
CA ARG A 248 24.86 16.78 4.38
C ARG A 248 24.12 15.46 4.15
N SER A 249 23.75 14.81 5.27
CA SER A 249 22.91 13.61 5.23
C SER A 249 21.44 13.97 5.35
N VAL A 250 20.60 13.26 4.62
CA VAL A 250 19.13 13.36 4.66
C VAL A 250 18.54 11.99 4.98
N SER A 251 17.37 11.97 5.59
CA SER A 251 16.62 10.73 5.80
C SER A 251 15.77 10.44 4.56
N LEU A 252 15.90 9.26 3.97
CA LEU A 252 15.03 8.76 2.93
C LEU A 252 14.14 7.65 3.50
N SER A 253 12.83 7.76 3.34
CA SER A 253 11.83 6.79 3.77
C SER A 253 11.11 6.17 2.56
N ASP A 254 11.09 4.84 2.46
CA ASP A 254 10.22 4.12 1.52
C ASP A 254 8.85 3.89 2.16
N THR A 255 7.76 4.21 1.44
CA THR A 255 6.38 4.09 1.93
C THR A 255 5.57 3.05 1.17
N VAL A 256 4.36 2.80 1.67
CA VAL A 256 3.40 1.89 1.04
C VAL A 256 2.99 2.45 -0.32
N GLY A 257 2.93 1.59 -1.33
CA GLY A 257 2.40 2.00 -2.63
C GLY A 257 0.89 2.20 -2.61
N PHE A 258 0.43 3.20 -3.34
CA PHE A 258 -1.00 3.45 -3.53
C PHE A 258 -1.60 2.57 -4.63
N ILE A 259 -2.91 2.38 -4.56
CA ILE A 259 -3.68 1.63 -5.56
C ILE A 259 -5.02 2.34 -5.79
N ARG A 260 -5.66 2.05 -6.92
CA ARG A 260 -7.00 2.56 -7.26
C ARG A 260 -8.04 2.08 -6.27
N ASP A 261 -9.01 2.95 -5.99
CA ASP A 261 -10.19 2.67 -5.16
C ASP A 261 -9.83 2.04 -3.81
N LEU A 262 -8.79 2.56 -3.12
CA LEU A 262 -8.46 2.16 -1.75
C LEU A 262 -9.69 2.33 -0.85
N PRO A 263 -10.16 1.28 -0.16
CA PRO A 263 -11.31 1.41 0.73
C PRO A 263 -11.02 2.37 1.88
N HIS A 264 -11.95 3.28 2.21
CA HIS A 264 -11.74 4.30 3.26
C HIS A 264 -11.35 3.70 4.62
N GLY A 265 -11.93 2.56 5.01
CA GLY A 265 -11.56 1.87 6.26
C GLY A 265 -10.11 1.35 6.27
N LEU A 266 -9.52 1.17 5.09
CA LEU A 266 -8.13 0.80 4.90
C LEU A 266 -7.23 2.03 5.09
N VAL A 267 -7.61 3.18 4.52
CA VAL A 267 -6.88 4.45 4.70
C VAL A 267 -6.77 4.81 6.18
N GLU A 268 -7.85 4.67 6.96
CA GLU A 268 -7.81 4.90 8.42
C GLU A 268 -6.84 3.97 9.15
N ALA A 269 -6.80 2.68 8.76
CA ALA A 269 -5.91 1.70 9.36
C ALA A 269 -4.42 1.96 9.02
N PHE A 270 -4.16 2.49 7.84
CA PHE A 270 -2.81 2.82 7.34
C PHE A 270 -2.42 4.28 7.51
N GLN A 271 -3.28 5.12 8.09
CA GLN A 271 -2.98 6.53 8.31
C GLN A 271 -1.70 6.72 9.11
N ALA A 272 -1.45 5.86 10.11
CA ALA A 272 -0.22 5.90 10.89
C ALA A 272 1.03 5.42 10.12
N THR A 273 0.89 4.55 9.12
CA THR A 273 2.01 4.20 8.21
C THR A 273 2.24 5.28 7.15
N LEU A 274 1.17 5.98 6.74
CA LEU A 274 1.22 7.09 5.77
C LEU A 274 1.61 8.44 6.41
N GLN A 275 1.57 8.55 7.74
CA GLN A 275 1.99 9.73 8.50
C GLN A 275 3.41 10.20 8.14
N GLU A 276 4.29 9.27 7.75
CA GLU A 276 5.65 9.60 7.30
C GLU A 276 5.67 10.48 6.04
N ALA A 277 4.64 10.37 5.18
CA ALA A 277 4.47 11.27 4.04
C ALA A 277 4.01 12.66 4.49
N THR A 278 3.07 12.75 5.43
CA THR A 278 2.59 14.02 5.99
C THR A 278 3.68 14.79 6.75
N ASP A 279 4.58 14.07 7.41
CA ASP A 279 5.66 14.66 8.20
C ASP A 279 6.94 14.93 7.39
N ALA A 280 6.95 14.64 6.08
CA ALA A 280 8.12 14.83 5.25
C ALA A 280 8.35 16.31 4.91
N ASP A 281 9.61 16.69 4.73
CA ASP A 281 9.97 18.00 4.20
C ASP A 281 9.86 18.03 2.66
N LEU A 282 9.95 16.85 2.02
CA LEU A 282 9.83 16.66 0.58
C LEU A 282 9.22 15.30 0.24
N LEU A 283 8.26 15.29 -0.67
CA LEU A 283 7.74 14.08 -1.30
C LEU A 283 8.44 13.82 -2.64
N LEU A 284 9.04 12.64 -2.76
CA LEU A 284 9.51 12.10 -4.04
C LEU A 284 8.37 11.27 -4.64
N HIS A 285 7.62 11.87 -5.56
CA HIS A 285 6.49 11.20 -6.19
C HIS A 285 6.96 10.37 -7.39
N VAL A 286 7.12 9.07 -7.18
CA VAL A 286 7.57 8.12 -8.20
C VAL A 286 6.41 7.69 -9.08
N VAL A 287 6.54 7.93 -10.38
CA VAL A 287 5.56 7.65 -11.42
C VAL A 287 6.15 6.62 -12.39
N ASP A 288 5.37 5.62 -12.78
CA ASP A 288 5.75 4.69 -13.85
C ASP A 288 5.57 5.37 -15.21
N ALA A 289 6.65 5.86 -15.81
CA ALA A 289 6.57 6.58 -17.07
C ALA A 289 6.16 5.68 -18.24
N ALA A 290 6.37 4.36 -18.14
CA ALA A 290 6.06 3.41 -19.21
C ALA A 290 4.56 3.11 -19.29
N ASN A 291 3.88 3.13 -18.15
CA ASN A 291 2.44 2.87 -18.06
C ASN A 291 1.62 4.02 -18.70
N PRO A 292 0.80 3.78 -19.75
CA PRO A 292 -0.03 4.83 -20.36
C PRO A 292 -1.01 5.52 -19.39
N ASP A 293 -1.46 4.80 -18.36
CA ASP A 293 -2.45 5.28 -17.37
C ASP A 293 -1.79 6.06 -16.22
N TRP A 294 -0.51 6.42 -16.35
CA TRP A 294 0.22 7.17 -15.32
C TRP A 294 -0.47 8.49 -14.88
N PRO A 295 -1.16 9.27 -15.75
CA PRO A 295 -1.81 10.51 -15.30
C PRO A 295 -2.91 10.24 -14.27
N GLU A 296 -3.67 9.16 -14.45
CA GLU A 296 -4.72 8.74 -13.54
C GLU A 296 -4.16 8.20 -12.23
N GLN A 297 -3.10 7.39 -12.31
CA GLN A 297 -2.40 6.91 -11.12
C GLN A 297 -1.89 8.07 -10.28
N MET A 298 -1.36 9.11 -10.93
CA MET A 298 -0.91 10.33 -10.27
C MET A 298 -2.06 11.08 -9.61
N ALA A 299 -3.21 11.19 -10.27
CA ALA A 299 -4.42 11.79 -9.70
C ALA A 299 -4.96 11.00 -8.48
N GLU A 300 -4.96 9.67 -8.55
CA GLU A 300 -5.33 8.82 -7.41
C GLU A 300 -4.38 8.98 -6.24
N VAL A 301 -3.07 9.06 -6.49
CA VAL A 301 -2.08 9.35 -5.45
C VAL A 301 -2.37 10.71 -4.83
N GLN A 302 -2.62 11.75 -5.63
CA GLN A 302 -2.91 13.09 -5.14
C GLN A 302 -4.17 13.13 -4.27
N LYS A 303 -5.23 12.42 -4.67
CA LYS A 303 -6.46 12.27 -3.87
C LYS A 303 -6.15 11.66 -2.50
N VAL A 304 -5.34 10.61 -2.45
CA VAL A 304 -4.97 9.98 -1.18
C VAL A 304 -4.07 10.90 -0.34
N LEU A 305 -3.15 11.65 -0.96
CA LEU A 305 -2.32 12.65 -0.27
C LEU A 305 -3.19 13.75 0.39
N THR A 306 -4.23 14.22 -0.30
CA THR A 306 -5.25 15.12 0.28
C THR A 306 -5.99 14.48 1.45
N GLU A 307 -6.46 13.23 1.31
CA GLU A 307 -7.18 12.53 2.40
C GLU A 307 -6.34 12.35 3.67
N ILE A 308 -5.01 12.20 3.54
CA ILE A 308 -4.10 12.10 4.68
C ILE A 308 -3.52 13.44 5.15
N GLY A 309 -3.88 14.56 4.50
CA GLY A 309 -3.42 15.91 4.81
C GLY A 309 -1.96 16.19 4.45
N ALA A 310 -1.43 15.54 3.41
CA ALA A 310 -0.05 15.72 2.92
C ALA A 310 0.01 16.57 1.63
N GLU A 311 -1.06 17.30 1.30
CA GLU A 311 -1.19 18.07 0.05
C GLU A 311 -0.28 19.30 -0.04
N ASP A 312 0.03 19.92 1.11
CA ASP A 312 0.89 21.10 1.19
C ASP A 312 2.39 20.76 1.17
N VAL A 313 2.75 19.47 1.23
CA VAL A 313 4.15 19.06 1.25
C VAL A 313 4.75 19.23 -0.15
N PRO A 314 5.92 19.91 -0.29
CA PRO A 314 6.57 20.08 -1.59
C PRO A 314 6.81 18.73 -2.28
N GLN A 315 6.62 18.69 -3.59
CA GLN A 315 6.78 17.47 -4.39
C GLN A 315 7.89 17.63 -5.45
N LEU A 316 8.62 16.53 -5.68
CA LEU A 316 9.49 16.32 -6.83
C LEU A 316 8.99 15.09 -7.58
N LEU A 317 8.55 15.27 -8.83
CA LEU A 317 8.09 14.15 -9.65
C LEU A 317 9.28 13.36 -10.20
N VAL A 318 9.21 12.04 -10.07
CA VAL A 318 10.23 11.12 -10.54
C VAL A 318 9.60 10.12 -11.51
N PHE A 319 9.77 10.38 -12.80
CA PHE A 319 9.29 9.52 -13.87
C PHE A 319 10.29 8.38 -14.07
N ASN A 320 9.98 7.25 -13.45
CA ASN A 320 10.81 6.05 -13.42
C ASN A 320 10.50 5.13 -14.62
N LYS A 321 11.33 4.10 -14.80
CA LYS A 321 11.26 3.09 -15.88
C LYS A 321 11.49 3.65 -17.28
N LEU A 322 12.41 4.62 -17.41
CA LEU A 322 12.89 5.11 -18.71
C LEU A 322 13.39 3.99 -19.65
N ASP A 323 13.87 2.87 -19.10
CA ASP A 323 14.34 1.71 -19.85
C ASP A 323 13.22 0.94 -20.57
N ALA A 324 11.97 1.10 -20.11
CA ALA A 324 10.80 0.46 -20.69
C ALA A 324 10.00 1.38 -21.64
N LEU A 325 10.51 2.59 -21.93
CA LEU A 325 9.89 3.51 -22.88
C LEU A 325 10.33 3.23 -24.32
N ASP A 326 9.37 3.30 -25.23
CA ASP A 326 9.63 3.33 -26.67
C ASP A 326 10.42 4.59 -27.04
N ALA A 327 11.23 4.50 -28.10
CA ALA A 327 12.09 5.60 -28.55
C ALA A 327 11.30 6.90 -28.85
N GLU A 328 10.05 6.77 -29.29
CA GLU A 328 9.15 7.87 -29.61
C GLU A 328 8.63 8.61 -28.37
N ARG A 329 8.56 7.92 -27.23
CA ARG A 329 8.14 8.48 -25.93
C ARG A 329 9.32 8.92 -25.07
N TYR A 330 10.54 8.77 -25.58
CA TYR A 330 11.73 9.14 -24.85
C TYR A 330 11.79 10.66 -24.67
N PRO A 331 11.97 11.18 -23.44
CA PRO A 331 11.95 12.62 -23.22
C PRO A 331 13.19 13.28 -23.84
N VAL A 332 12.99 14.48 -24.40
CA VAL A 332 14.07 15.29 -25.01
C VAL A 332 15.07 15.75 -23.93
N GLN A 333 14.56 16.06 -22.74
CA GLN A 333 15.35 16.43 -21.57
C GLN A 333 14.98 15.51 -20.41
N LEU A 334 15.98 15.06 -19.66
CA LEU A 334 15.77 14.18 -18.50
C LEU A 334 15.32 14.93 -17.24
N GLN A 335 15.25 16.27 -17.30
CA GLN A 335 14.79 17.12 -16.22
C GLN A 335 14.03 18.30 -16.82
N ASP A 336 12.83 18.56 -16.30
CA ASP A 336 11.96 19.66 -16.73
C ASP A 336 10.95 20.00 -15.61
N GLN A 337 9.84 20.66 -15.98
CA GLN A 337 8.72 20.95 -15.10
C GLN A 337 7.45 20.34 -15.67
N TYR A 338 6.58 19.88 -14.78
CA TYR A 338 5.26 19.36 -15.09
C TYR A 338 4.20 20.24 -14.45
N GLU A 339 3.15 20.59 -15.19
CA GLU A 339 2.04 21.36 -14.66
C GLU A 339 1.07 20.43 -13.90
N MET A 340 0.99 20.60 -12.59
CA MET A 340 0.08 19.87 -11.71
C MET A 340 -0.80 20.90 -10.99
N ASP A 341 -2.11 20.82 -11.20
CA ASP A 341 -3.10 21.76 -10.63
C ASP A 341 -2.78 23.24 -10.90
N GLY A 342 -2.23 23.53 -12.09
CA GLY A 342 -1.84 24.89 -12.50
C GLY A 342 -0.57 25.41 -11.85
N GLN A 343 0.17 24.57 -11.13
CA GLN A 343 1.48 24.88 -10.54
C GLN A 343 2.59 24.09 -11.23
N PRO A 344 3.74 24.72 -11.55
CA PRO A 344 4.88 24.01 -12.09
C PRO A 344 5.58 23.22 -10.99
N VAL A 345 5.65 21.91 -11.16
CA VAL A 345 6.34 20.98 -10.26
C VAL A 345 7.59 20.45 -10.97
N PRO A 346 8.77 20.45 -10.33
CA PRO A 346 9.96 19.90 -10.94
C PRO A 346 9.78 18.40 -11.22
N ARG A 347 10.30 17.94 -12.37
CA ARG A 347 10.24 16.56 -12.80
C ARG A 347 11.60 16.06 -13.26
N VAL A 348 11.95 14.84 -12.86
CA VAL A 348 13.16 14.13 -13.29
C VAL A 348 12.76 12.79 -13.88
N PHE A 349 13.33 12.45 -15.02
CA PHE A 349 13.19 11.14 -15.65
C PHE A 349 14.39 10.25 -15.34
N LEU A 350 14.13 9.02 -14.93
CA LEU A 350 15.19 8.06 -14.61
C LEU A 350 14.78 6.61 -14.86
N SER A 351 15.76 5.72 -14.80
CA SER A 351 15.55 4.28 -14.66
C SER A 351 16.26 3.82 -13.40
N ALA A 352 15.49 3.49 -12.37
CA ALA A 352 16.03 2.98 -11.11
C ALA A 352 16.76 1.65 -11.27
N GLN A 353 16.37 0.84 -12.27
CA GLN A 353 16.98 -0.46 -12.55
C GLN A 353 18.33 -0.33 -13.26
N SER A 354 18.42 0.51 -14.30
CA SER A 354 19.68 0.71 -15.04
C SER A 354 20.61 1.73 -14.38
N GLY A 355 20.07 2.57 -13.50
CA GLY A 355 20.78 3.68 -12.87
C GLY A 355 20.83 4.97 -13.70
N LYS A 356 20.31 4.96 -14.93
CA LYS A 356 20.28 6.15 -15.80
C LYS A 356 19.42 7.25 -15.16
N GLY A 357 19.96 8.47 -15.04
CA GLY A 357 19.26 9.64 -14.48
C GLY A 357 19.30 9.76 -12.96
N LEU A 358 19.90 8.80 -12.23
CA LEU A 358 20.03 8.90 -10.77
C LEU A 358 20.93 10.07 -10.32
N ASP A 359 21.95 10.41 -11.11
CA ASP A 359 22.84 11.53 -10.79
C ASP A 359 22.09 12.87 -10.86
N LEU A 360 21.20 13.03 -11.84
CA LEU A 360 20.33 14.20 -11.97
C LEU A 360 19.37 14.30 -10.78
N LEU A 361 18.79 13.18 -10.35
CA LEU A 361 17.95 13.15 -9.14
C LEU A 361 18.74 13.57 -7.90
N ARG A 362 19.98 13.08 -7.73
CA ARG A 362 20.83 13.45 -6.59
C ARG A 362 21.18 14.93 -6.59
N SER A 363 21.45 15.51 -7.76
CA SER A 363 21.75 16.93 -7.90
C SER A 363 20.52 17.79 -7.59
N ALA A 364 19.35 17.45 -8.17
CA ALA A 364 18.08 18.13 -7.88
C ALA A 364 17.71 18.08 -6.39
N LEU A 365 17.88 16.91 -5.74
CA LEU A 365 17.70 16.78 -4.29
C LEU A 365 18.67 17.66 -3.50
N SER A 366 19.93 17.74 -3.92
CA SER A 366 20.94 18.56 -3.27
C SER A 366 20.59 20.06 -3.34
N ASP A 367 20.07 20.53 -4.47
CA ASP A 367 19.65 21.92 -4.66
C ASP A 367 18.42 22.28 -3.82
N ILE A 368 17.42 21.40 -3.77
CA ILE A 368 16.24 21.58 -2.90
C ILE A 368 16.67 21.67 -1.44
N VAL A 369 17.54 20.74 -1.00
CA VAL A 369 18.02 20.68 0.39
C VAL A 369 18.85 21.90 0.77
N LYS A 370 19.70 22.42 -0.13
CA LYS A 370 20.46 23.67 0.09
C LYS A 370 19.55 24.89 0.22
N THR A 371 18.44 24.89 -0.52
CA THR A 371 17.47 26.00 -0.50
C THR A 371 16.63 25.95 0.77
N ALA A 372 16.21 24.76 1.19
CA ALA A 372 15.34 24.58 2.35
C ALA A 372 16.06 24.69 3.70
N LEU A 373 17.33 24.30 3.76
CA LEU A 373 18.13 24.34 4.99
C LEU A 373 19.34 25.26 4.81
N PRO A 374 19.59 26.21 5.73
CA PRO A 374 20.79 27.04 5.67
C PRO A 374 22.06 26.18 5.61
N PRO A 375 23.15 26.69 5.02
CA PRO A 375 24.41 25.96 4.96
C PRO A 375 24.83 25.57 6.36
N THR A 376 25.20 24.30 6.55
CA THR A 376 25.83 23.84 7.78
C THR A 376 27.05 24.72 8.01
N VAL A 377 26.96 25.62 8.99
CA VAL A 377 28.15 26.19 9.60
C VAL A 377 28.87 24.98 10.16
N SER A 378 29.97 24.59 9.51
CA SER A 378 30.93 23.70 10.15
C SER A 378 31.19 24.32 11.50
N GLU A 379 30.79 23.67 12.59
CA GLU A 379 31.31 24.03 13.90
C GLU A 379 32.82 24.07 13.72
N ALA A 380 33.36 25.28 13.70
CA ALA A 380 34.79 25.46 13.85
C ALA A 380 35.13 24.66 15.10
N ALA A 381 36.10 23.75 14.98
CA ALA A 381 36.62 22.98 16.09
C ALA A 381 36.63 23.86 17.33
N ASP A 382 35.92 23.44 18.38
CA ASP A 382 35.80 24.20 19.62
C ASP A 382 37.23 24.65 20.03
N PRO A 383 37.51 25.95 20.17
CA PRO A 383 38.83 26.42 20.58
C PRO A 383 39.30 25.83 21.92
N ARG A 384 38.41 25.16 22.67
CA ARG A 384 38.70 24.43 23.90
C ARG A 384 39.31 23.04 23.69
N ASP A 385 39.37 22.53 22.46
CA ASP A 385 40.00 21.23 22.15
C ASP A 385 41.52 21.35 21.86
N LEU A 386 42.08 22.57 21.88
CA LEU A 386 43.51 22.83 21.64
C LEU A 386 44.36 23.00 22.91
N THR A 387 43.81 22.83 24.12
CA THR A 387 44.52 23.09 25.39
C THR A 387 44.65 21.87 26.32
N ARG A 388 44.72 20.65 25.76
CA ARG A 388 45.37 19.53 26.47
C ARG A 388 46.84 19.44 26.07
N GLU A 389 47.62 20.40 26.56
CA GLU A 389 49.04 20.17 26.78
C GLU A 389 49.16 19.03 27.79
N TYR A 390 49.72 17.90 27.36
CA TYR A 390 50.15 16.85 28.28
C TYR A 390 51.36 17.39 29.06
N PRO A 391 51.29 17.51 30.41
CA PRO A 391 52.48 17.73 31.21
C PRO A 391 53.38 16.52 31.04
N GLY A 392 54.64 16.74 30.69
CA GLY A 392 55.61 15.68 30.49
C GLY A 392 55.85 14.87 31.74
N ASP A 393 56.16 13.59 31.55
CA ASP A 393 56.93 12.81 32.51
C ASP A 393 58.37 12.70 32.00
N LEU A 394 59.21 13.51 32.63
CA LEU A 394 60.63 13.30 32.83
C LEU A 394 60.81 12.17 33.84
N HIS A 395 61.31 11.02 33.39
CA HIS A 395 62.46 10.25 33.93
C HIS A 395 62.38 8.75 33.62
#